data_AF-A0A176RZ26-F1
#
_entry.id   AF-A0A176RZ26-F1
#
_cell.length_a   1.000
_cell.length_b   1.000
_cell.length_c   1.000
_cell.angle_alpha   90.00
_cell.angle_beta   90.00
_cell.angle_gamma   90.00
#
_symmetry.space_group_name_H-M   'P 1'
#
loop_
_entity.id
_entity.type
_entity.pdbx_description
1 polymer ?
#
loop_
_entity_poly.entity_id
_entity_poly.type
_entity_poly.pdbx_seq_one_letter_code
_entity_poly.pdbx_strand_id
1 'polypeptide(L)' 'MLGKELPLKKAAKLTSEITGIGKNSLYAFGLEQKKL' A
#
# COMPACT_ATOMS: atom_id res chain seq x y z
N MET A 1 -10.66 -7.18 4.10
CA MET A 1 -9.26 -6.96 3.64
C MET A 1 -9.17 -5.58 3.02
N LEU A 2 -8.39 -4.67 3.60
CA LEU A 2 -8.22 -3.28 3.13
C LEU A 2 -7.79 -3.16 1.64
N GLY A 3 -7.21 -4.23 1.07
CA GLY A 3 -6.82 -4.28 -0.34
C GLY A 3 -7.97 -4.39 -1.37
N LYS A 4 -9.21 -4.71 -0.94
CA LYS A 4 -10.35 -4.85 -1.88
C LYS A 4 -11.18 -3.56 -2.06
N GLU A 5 -11.03 -2.57 -1.17
CA GLU A 5 -11.91 -1.39 -1.13
C GLU A 5 -11.17 -0.04 -1.12
N LEU A 6 -9.85 -0.04 -0.93
CA LEU A 6 -9.05 1.20 -0.97
C LEU A 6 -8.12 1.23 -2.19
N PRO A 7 -8.13 2.32 -2.98
CA PRO A 7 -7.11 2.55 -4.00
C PRO A 7 -5.71 2.37 -3.41
N LEU A 8 -4.85 1.63 -4.12
CA LEU A 8 -3.51 1.22 -3.66
C LEU A 8 -2.70 2.38 -3.05
N LYS A 9 -2.83 3.58 -3.61
CA LYS A 9 -2.19 4.80 -3.14
C LYS A 9 -2.65 5.24 -1.75
N LYS A 10 -3.94 5.07 -1.43
CA LYS A 10 -4.52 5.36 -0.11
C LYS A 10 -4.10 4.30 0.91
N ALA A 11 -4.12 3.03 0.53
CA ALA A 11 -3.63 1.94 1.38
C ALA A 11 -2.16 2.16 1.76
N ALA A 12 -1.29 2.45 0.78
CA ALA A 12 0.12 2.74 1.02
C ALA A 12 0.33 3.96 1.94
N LYS A 13 -0.52 4.99 1.85
CA LYS A 13 -0.45 6.16 2.73
C LYS A 13 -0.78 5.80 4.19
N LEU A 14 -1.90 5.12 4.40
CA LEU A 14 -2.34 4.71 5.74
C LEU A 14 -1.34 3.73 6.38
N THR A 15 -0.85 2.76 5.61
CA THR A 15 0.18 1.83 6.09
C THR A 15 1.49 2.53 6.42
N SER A 16 1.85 3.58 5.67
CA SER A 16 3.02 4.41 5.98
C SER A 16 2.86 5.14 7.31
N GLU A 17 1.67 5.67 7.59
CA GLU A 17 1.36 6.36 8.85
C GLU A 17 1.38 5.42 10.07
N ILE A 18 1.04 4.14 9.89
CA ILE A 18 1.04 3.13 10.96
C ILE A 18 2.44 2.55 11.20
N THR A 19 3.18 2.27 10.13
CA THR A 19 4.43 1.49 10.20
C THR A 19 5.69 2.36 10.17
N GLY A 20 5.57 3.63 9.79
CA GLY A 20 6.70 4.51 9.50
C GLY A 20 7.45 4.18 8.20
N ILE A 21 7.11 3.08 7.52
CA ILE A 21 7.72 2.71 6.24
C ILE A 21 7.27 3.70 5.17
N GLY A 22 8.17 4.10 4.28
CA GLY A 22 7.87 5.07 3.23
C GLY A 22 6.72 4.65 2.31
N LYS A 23 5.76 5.55 2.10
CA LYS A 23 4.60 5.35 1.21
C LYS A 23 4.97 4.78 -0.16
N ASN A 24 6.05 5.25 -0.77
CA ASN A 24 6.44 4.83 -2.12
C ASN A 24 6.92 3.37 -2.15
N SER A 25 7.61 2.91 -1.10
CA SER A 25 8.03 1.52 -0.96
C SER A 25 6.81 0.60 -0.79
N LEU A 26 5.86 1.00 0.06
CA LEU A 26 4.61 0.26 0.27
C LEU A 26 3.73 0.23 -0.99
N TYR A 27 3.74 1.31 -1.76
CA TYR A 27 3.01 1.36 -3.02
C TYR A 27 3.63 0.43 -4.08
N ALA A 28 4.97 0.40 -4.19
CA ALA A 28 5.67 -0.50 -5.09
C ALA A 28 5.42 -1.97 -4.72
N PHE A 29 5.52 -2.31 -3.43
CA PHE A 29 5.16 -3.63 -2.91
C PHE A 29 3.72 -4.02 -3.29
N GLY A 30 2.77 -3.11 -3.11
CA GLY A 30 1.39 -3.36 -3.49
C GLY A 30 1.16 -3.53 -5.01
N LEU A 31 1.98 -2.89 -5.86
CA LEU A 31 1.95 -3.09 -7.31
C LEU A 31 2.49 -4.46 -7.71
N GLU A 32 3.57 -4.92 -7.08
CA GLU A 32 4.12 -6.26 -7.27
C GLU A 32 3.12 -7.34 -6.87
N GLN A 33 2.48 -7.18 -5.71
CA GLN A 33 1.45 -8.11 -5.22
C GLN A 33 0.20 -8.18 -6.11
N LYS A 34 -0.08 -7.15 -6.93
CA LYS A 34 -1.21 -7.16 -7.87
C LYS A 34 -0.86 -7.78 -9.23
N LYS A 35 0.43 -7.95 -9.54
CA LYS A 35 0.89 -8.64 -10.75
C LYS A 35 0.96 -10.15 -10.57
N LEU A 36 0.97 -10.63 -9.33
CA LEU A 36 0.80 -12.03 -8.92
C LEU A 36 -0.70 -12.37 -8.81
#